data_AF-A0A2W6DDT8-F1
#
_entry.id   AF-A0A2W6DDT8-F1
#
_cell.length_a   1.000
_cell.length_b   1.000
_cell.length_c   1.000
_cell.angle_alpha   90.00
_cell.angle_beta   90.00
_cell.angle_gamma   90.00
#
_symmetry.space_group_name_H-M   'P 1'
#
loop_
_entity.id
_entity.type
_entity.pdbx_description
1 polymer ?
#
loop_
_entity_poly.entity_id
_entity_poly.type
_entity_poly.pdbx_seq_one_letter_code
_entity_poly.pdbx_strand_id
1 'polypeptide(L)'
;MTSLAAPVFTRTATRESRSTWTRPTRYLYESPRPESNDRHAISLTFSTGYDENKRWLVEVAVEAVNRLLRLPADWDANGAAAVSELAAVTAVEWLDQLATSDTPVPHVVPLINGGVQLEWISGGQAFEVEIAPNGDVGVLGVDTAGNPIIEGEYPAPDGTVFVNDARKFLSSMFASLDRPAWQ
;
A
#
# COMPACT_ATOMS: atom_id res chain seq x y z
N MET A 1 -14.96 -45.30 -20.22
CA MET A 1 -13.82 -44.45 -19.83
C MET A 1 -13.95 -43.16 -20.61
N THR A 2 -14.57 -42.14 -20.01
CA THR A 2 -14.90 -40.88 -20.68
C THR A 2 -14.06 -39.78 -20.05
N SER A 3 -13.12 -39.24 -20.82
CA SER A 3 -12.26 -38.12 -20.41
C SER A 3 -13.06 -36.82 -20.58
N LEU A 4 -13.24 -36.08 -19.49
CA LEU A 4 -13.80 -34.73 -19.49
C LEU A 4 -12.65 -33.73 -19.65
N ALA A 5 -12.64 -33.02 -20.78
CA ALA A 5 -11.76 -31.88 -21.00
C ALA A 5 -12.21 -30.69 -20.14
N ALA A 6 -11.27 -30.04 -19.46
CA ALA A 6 -11.52 -28.81 -18.72
C ALA A 6 -11.68 -27.60 -19.67
N PRO A 7 -12.52 -26.61 -19.35
CA PRO A 7 -12.68 -25.43 -20.19
C PRO A 7 -11.45 -24.51 -20.05
N VAL A 8 -10.86 -24.18 -21.19
CA VAL A 8 -9.89 -23.09 -21.34
C VAL A 8 -10.65 -21.77 -21.20
N PHE A 9 -10.49 -21.08 -20.08
CA PHE A 9 -10.93 -19.70 -19.93
C PHE A 9 -9.88 -18.75 -20.52
N THR A 10 -10.00 -18.47 -21.82
CA THR A 10 -9.40 -17.27 -22.41
C THR A 10 -10.23 -16.07 -21.96
N ARG A 11 -9.71 -15.28 -21.00
CA ARG A 11 -10.31 -13.99 -20.65
C ARG A 11 -9.50 -12.88 -21.32
N THR A 12 -10.08 -12.31 -22.36
CA THR A 12 -9.64 -11.09 -23.04
C THR A 12 -9.51 -9.98 -22.00
N ALA A 13 -8.34 -9.38 -21.89
CA ALA A 13 -8.09 -8.23 -21.03
C ALA A 13 -8.83 -7.00 -21.59
N THR A 14 -10.05 -6.75 -21.13
CA THR A 14 -10.72 -5.48 -21.40
C THR A 14 -10.21 -4.46 -20.39
N ARG A 15 -9.24 -3.68 -20.87
CA ARG A 15 -8.74 -2.45 -20.28
C ARG A 15 -9.84 -1.37 -20.29
N GLU A 16 -9.75 -0.46 -19.32
CA GLU A 16 -10.48 0.81 -19.15
C GLU A 16 -11.71 0.78 -18.22
N SER A 17 -11.44 0.82 -16.91
CA SER A 17 -12.17 1.73 -16.02
C SER A 17 -11.22 2.85 -15.63
N ARG A 18 -11.33 4.00 -16.31
CA ARG A 18 -10.60 5.22 -15.95
C ARG A 18 -11.26 5.78 -14.70
N SER A 19 -10.67 5.53 -13.54
CA SER A 19 -11.00 6.33 -12.37
C SER A 19 -10.60 7.78 -12.67
N THR A 20 -11.51 8.73 -12.52
CA THR A 20 -11.33 10.16 -12.81
C THR A 20 -10.47 10.90 -11.80
N TRP A 21 -9.55 10.20 -11.12
CA TRP A 21 -8.63 10.79 -10.17
C TRP A 21 -7.46 11.41 -10.93
N THR A 22 -7.35 12.73 -10.90
CA THR A 22 -6.18 13.46 -11.38
C THR A 22 -4.98 13.09 -10.50
N ARG A 23 -4.25 12.04 -10.88
CA ARG A 23 -3.02 11.59 -10.20
C ARG A 23 -1.93 12.65 -10.38
N PRO A 24 -1.45 13.34 -9.32
CA PRO A 24 -0.34 14.29 -9.48
C PRO A 24 1.02 13.59 -9.56
N THR A 25 1.11 12.32 -9.15
CA THR A 25 2.38 11.57 -9.04
C THR A 25 2.36 10.38 -9.97
N ARG A 26 3.42 10.21 -10.78
CA ARG A 26 3.59 9.05 -11.64
C ARG A 26 4.59 8.10 -10.98
N TYR A 27 4.12 6.93 -10.60
CA TYR A 27 4.96 5.82 -10.16
C TYR A 27 5.42 5.05 -11.39
N LEU A 28 6.74 4.99 -11.60
CA LEU A 28 7.33 4.23 -12.69
C LEU A 28 7.99 2.99 -12.11
N TYR A 29 7.45 1.83 -12.49
CA TYR A 29 8.15 0.58 -12.31
C TYR A 29 9.13 0.39 -13.46
N GLU A 30 10.42 0.21 -13.14
CA GLU A 30 11.44 -0.10 -14.11
C GLU A 30 11.75 -1.60 -14.07
N SER A 31 11.24 -2.34 -15.07
CA SER A 31 11.63 -3.75 -15.29
C SER A 31 13.05 -3.84 -15.87
N PRO A 32 13.79 -4.94 -15.65
CA PRO A 32 15.25 -4.97 -15.83
C PRO A 32 15.70 -4.68 -17.27
N ARG A 33 16.81 -3.94 -17.40
CA ARG A 33 17.71 -4.02 -18.56
C ARG A 33 18.57 -5.28 -18.42
N PRO A 34 18.90 -5.99 -19.50
CA PRO A 34 19.55 -7.31 -19.45
C PRO A 34 20.96 -7.35 -18.82
N GLU A 35 21.52 -6.22 -18.38
CA GLU A 35 22.93 -6.10 -17.95
C GLU A 35 23.15 -5.73 -16.48
N SER A 36 22.11 -5.55 -15.64
CA SER A 36 22.31 -5.32 -14.20
C SER A 36 21.59 -6.35 -13.33
N ASN A 37 22.35 -7.06 -12.49
CA ASN A 37 21.91 -8.15 -11.63
C ASN A 37 21.02 -7.74 -10.43
N ASP A 38 20.49 -6.53 -10.47
CA ASP A 38 19.78 -5.87 -9.38
C ASP A 38 18.86 -4.85 -10.06
N ARG A 39 17.55 -4.86 -9.77
CA ARG A 39 16.54 -3.76 -9.95
C ARG A 39 15.11 -4.27 -10.22
N HIS A 40 14.43 -4.79 -9.18
CA HIS A 40 13.00 -4.53 -9.04
C HIS A 40 12.89 -3.26 -8.19
N ALA A 41 12.69 -2.10 -8.83
CA ALA A 41 12.67 -0.81 -8.15
C ALA A 41 11.53 0.09 -8.63
N ILE A 42 10.82 0.66 -7.67
CA ILE A 42 9.86 1.74 -7.88
C ILE A 42 10.65 3.05 -7.90
N SER A 43 10.48 3.79 -8.99
CA SER A 43 10.98 5.16 -9.15
C SER A 43 9.84 6.17 -9.06
N LEU A 44 10.10 7.30 -8.41
CA LEU A 44 9.11 8.34 -8.15
C LEU A 44 9.31 9.54 -9.07
N THR A 45 8.22 10.11 -9.54
CA THR A 45 8.21 11.44 -10.15
C THR A 45 7.06 12.26 -9.57
N PHE A 46 7.42 13.33 -8.89
CA PHE A 46 6.48 14.26 -8.27
C PHE A 46 6.17 15.42 -9.21
N SER A 47 4.90 15.87 -9.23
CA SER A 47 4.52 17.10 -9.92
C SER A 47 5.17 18.34 -9.28
N THR A 48 5.33 19.40 -10.06
CA THR A 48 5.63 20.73 -9.52
C THR A 48 4.58 21.12 -8.47
N GLY A 49 5.01 21.60 -7.31
CA GLY A 49 4.11 22.00 -6.22
C GLY A 49 3.59 20.85 -5.35
N TYR A 50 4.13 19.65 -5.49
CA TYR A 50 3.88 18.56 -4.54
C TYR A 50 4.43 18.94 -3.15
N ASP A 51 3.67 18.64 -2.10
CA ASP A 51 4.01 18.99 -0.72
C ASP A 51 5.33 18.35 -0.28
N GLU A 52 6.27 19.16 0.23
CA GLU A 52 7.63 18.71 0.53
C GLU A 52 7.69 17.74 1.72
N ASN A 53 6.85 17.91 2.73
CA ASN A 53 6.81 17.03 3.90
C ASN A 53 6.24 15.66 3.51
N LYS A 54 5.14 15.67 2.76
CA LYS A 54 4.55 14.47 2.19
C LYS A 54 5.52 13.78 1.23
N ARG A 55 6.27 14.55 0.43
CA ARG A 55 7.27 14.02 -0.48
C ARG A 55 8.31 13.21 0.26
N TRP A 56 8.89 13.80 1.30
CA TRP A 56 9.89 13.13 2.14
C TRP A 56 9.33 11.81 2.71
N LEU A 57 8.11 11.82 3.24
CA LEU A 57 7.46 10.61 3.75
C LEU A 57 7.32 9.52 2.69
N VAL A 58 6.85 9.89 1.49
CA VAL A 58 6.64 8.93 0.39
C VAL A 58 7.98 8.39 -0.11
N GLU A 59 9.01 9.22 -0.21
CA GLU A 59 10.38 8.80 -0.57
C GLU A 59 10.91 7.76 0.43
N VAL A 60 10.80 8.01 1.75
CA VAL A 60 11.25 7.07 2.79
C VAL A 60 10.50 5.74 2.72
N ALA A 61 9.18 5.78 2.55
CA ALA A 61 8.39 4.55 2.46
C ALA A 61 8.72 3.74 1.18
N VAL A 62 8.96 4.42 0.06
CA VAL A 62 9.34 3.76 -1.20
C VAL A 62 10.70 3.10 -1.11
N GLU A 63 11.65 3.68 -0.37
CA GLU A 63 12.91 2.99 -0.06
C GLU A 63 12.67 1.70 0.72
N ALA A 64 11.73 1.70 1.67
CA ALA A 64 11.35 0.49 2.41
C ALA A 64 10.72 -0.55 1.48
N VAL A 65 9.76 -0.17 0.65
CA VAL A 65 9.14 -1.05 -0.35
C VAL A 65 10.18 -1.63 -1.32
N ASN A 66 11.14 -0.82 -1.79
CA ASN A 66 12.23 -1.28 -2.65
C ASN A 66 13.17 -2.27 -1.95
N ARG A 67 13.35 -2.19 -0.62
CA ARG A 67 14.07 -3.23 0.13
C ARG A 67 13.26 -4.53 0.15
N LEU A 68 11.94 -4.46 0.33
CA LEU A 68 11.08 -5.64 0.33
C LEU A 68 11.04 -6.35 -1.04
N LEU A 69 11.01 -5.59 -2.14
CA LEU A 69 11.06 -6.14 -3.51
C LEU A 69 12.33 -6.93 -3.83
N ARG A 70 13.40 -6.76 -3.04
CA ARG A 70 14.66 -7.52 -3.19
C ARG A 70 14.70 -8.77 -2.34
N LEU A 71 13.69 -9.02 -1.50
CA LEU A 71 13.61 -10.26 -0.74
C LEU A 71 13.40 -11.43 -1.72
N PRO A 72 14.24 -12.49 -1.64
CA PRO A 72 14.01 -13.68 -2.43
C PRO A 72 12.75 -14.40 -1.95
N ALA A 73 12.24 -15.36 -2.73
CA ALA A 73 11.31 -16.33 -2.18
C ALA A 73 11.97 -17.08 -1.00
N ASP A 74 11.16 -17.55 -0.06
CA ASP A 74 11.57 -18.22 1.18
C ASP A 74 12.45 -17.34 2.09
N TRP A 75 12.25 -16.02 2.06
CA TRP A 75 13.03 -15.06 2.87
C TRP A 75 12.87 -15.25 4.38
N ASP A 76 11.82 -15.94 4.83
CA ASP A 76 11.54 -16.27 6.23
C ASP A 76 11.92 -17.71 6.62
N ALA A 77 12.50 -18.49 5.69
CA ALA A 77 12.76 -19.92 5.83
C ALA A 77 11.53 -20.79 6.16
N ASN A 78 10.31 -20.26 5.93
CA ASN A 78 9.04 -20.95 6.14
C ASN A 78 8.14 -20.90 4.89
N GLY A 79 8.73 -20.66 3.72
CA GLY A 79 8.05 -20.69 2.43
C GLY A 79 7.37 -19.39 2.04
N ALA A 80 7.73 -18.24 2.61
CA ALA A 80 7.17 -16.97 2.18
C ALA A 80 7.44 -16.69 0.69
N ALA A 81 6.44 -16.16 0.00
CA ALA A 81 6.60 -15.73 -1.38
C ALA A 81 7.44 -14.45 -1.47
N ALA A 82 8.07 -14.24 -2.63
CA ALA A 82 8.66 -12.94 -2.96
C ALA A 82 7.54 -11.89 -3.06
N VAL A 83 7.86 -10.64 -2.73
CA VAL A 83 6.90 -9.54 -2.79
C VAL A 83 6.47 -9.27 -4.23
N SER A 84 5.16 -9.18 -4.44
CA SER A 84 4.54 -8.84 -5.72
C SER A 84 4.81 -7.39 -6.10
N GLU A 85 5.23 -7.17 -7.34
CA GLU A 85 5.39 -5.83 -7.92
C GLU A 85 4.08 -5.03 -7.86
N LEU A 86 2.95 -5.70 -8.09
CA LEU A 86 1.64 -5.07 -8.01
C LEU A 86 1.31 -4.64 -6.58
N ALA A 87 1.58 -5.49 -5.59
CA ALA A 87 1.37 -5.14 -4.19
C ALA A 87 2.26 -3.95 -3.77
N ALA A 88 3.51 -3.94 -4.20
CA ALA A 88 4.46 -2.87 -3.94
C ALA A 88 4.02 -1.52 -4.55
N VAL A 89 3.61 -1.50 -5.82
CA VAL A 89 3.10 -0.28 -6.47
C VAL A 89 1.80 0.19 -5.81
N THR A 90 0.87 -0.72 -5.53
CA THR A 90 -0.39 -0.41 -4.88
C THR A 90 -0.16 0.16 -3.47
N ALA A 91 0.79 -0.38 -2.70
CA ALA A 91 1.13 0.17 -1.38
C ALA A 91 1.58 1.64 -1.46
N VAL A 92 2.43 1.99 -2.43
CA VAL A 92 2.87 3.37 -2.63
C VAL A 92 1.72 4.27 -3.08
N GLU A 93 0.86 3.79 -3.99
CA GLU A 93 -0.33 4.54 -4.42
C GLU A 93 -1.31 4.78 -3.27
N TRP A 94 -1.48 3.82 -2.37
CA TRP A 94 -2.32 3.96 -1.19
C TRP A 94 -1.73 4.90 -0.16
N LEU A 95 -0.42 4.83 0.07
CA LEU A 95 0.27 5.76 0.96
C LEU A 95 0.08 7.21 0.50
N ASP A 96 0.27 7.51 -0.79
CA ASP A 96 0.05 8.84 -1.34
C ASP A 96 -1.43 9.26 -1.26
N GLN A 97 -2.37 8.33 -1.31
CA GLN A 97 -3.79 8.64 -1.13
C GLN A 97 -4.18 8.89 0.33
N LEU A 98 -3.54 8.23 1.30
CA LEU A 98 -3.90 8.33 2.71
C LEU A 98 -3.12 9.41 3.45
N ALA A 99 -1.83 9.55 3.15
CA ALA A 99 -0.96 10.45 3.87
C ALA A 99 -1.27 11.93 3.60
N THR A 100 -1.19 12.72 4.67
CA THR A 100 -1.07 14.17 4.67
C THR A 100 0.35 14.57 5.06
N SER A 101 0.66 15.87 5.01
CA SER A 101 1.97 16.42 5.36
C SER A 101 2.41 16.11 6.80
N ASP A 102 1.46 15.82 7.69
CA ASP A 102 1.68 15.55 9.12
C ASP A 102 1.56 14.07 9.47
N THR A 103 1.28 13.21 8.48
CA THR A 103 1.23 11.76 8.69
C THR A 103 2.65 11.26 8.98
N PRO A 104 2.88 10.43 10.01
CA PRO A 104 4.16 9.77 10.20
C PRO A 104 4.44 8.71 9.14
N VAL A 105 5.71 8.40 8.91
CA VAL A 105 6.10 7.31 8.01
C VAL A 105 5.56 5.97 8.56
N PRO A 106 4.86 5.15 7.77
CA PRO A 106 4.41 3.84 8.22
C PRO A 106 5.59 2.89 8.43
N HIS A 107 5.37 1.89 9.28
CA HIS A 107 6.14 0.66 9.15
C HIS A 107 5.67 -0.09 7.90
N VAL A 108 6.62 -0.55 7.08
CA VAL A 108 6.35 -1.25 5.83
C VAL A 108 6.87 -2.67 5.97
N VAL A 109 5.97 -3.65 5.92
CA VAL A 109 6.29 -5.06 6.19
C VAL A 109 5.86 -5.98 5.03
N PRO A 110 6.64 -7.01 4.70
CA PRO A 110 6.25 -7.99 3.70
C PRO A 110 5.28 -9.01 4.30
N LEU A 111 4.34 -9.50 3.49
CA LEU A 111 3.42 -10.56 3.90
C LEU A 111 3.89 -11.90 3.33
N ILE A 112 3.60 -12.99 4.05
CA ILE A 112 4.03 -14.36 3.68
C ILE A 112 3.50 -14.75 2.28
N ASN A 113 2.34 -14.25 1.88
CA ASN A 113 1.75 -14.53 0.57
C ASN A 113 2.37 -13.72 -0.59
N GLY A 114 3.34 -12.84 -0.32
CA GLY A 114 3.93 -11.92 -1.30
C GLY A 114 3.23 -10.56 -1.38
N GLY A 115 2.36 -10.25 -0.42
CA GLY A 115 1.77 -8.93 -0.27
C GLY A 115 2.66 -7.95 0.51
N VAL A 116 2.12 -6.76 0.78
CA VAL A 116 2.77 -5.70 1.56
C VAL A 116 1.76 -5.14 2.55
N GLN A 117 2.18 -4.83 3.76
CA GLN A 117 1.37 -4.09 4.72
C GLN A 117 2.05 -2.76 5.09
N LEU A 118 1.22 -1.72 5.19
CA LEU A 118 1.57 -0.44 5.79
C LEU A 118 0.88 -0.37 7.15
N GLU A 119 1.63 -0.09 8.22
CA GLU A 119 1.06 -0.01 9.56
C GLU A 119 1.51 1.25 10.30
N TRP A 120 0.57 1.80 11.06
CA TRP A 120 0.73 2.93 11.96
C TRP A 120 0.21 2.53 13.33
N ILE A 121 1.00 2.77 14.38
CA ILE A 121 0.62 2.50 15.76
C ILE A 121 0.91 3.75 16.59
N SER A 122 -0.08 4.22 17.34
CA SER A 122 0.04 5.43 18.16
C SER A 122 -0.96 5.42 19.31
N GLY A 123 -0.50 5.73 20.53
CA GLY A 123 -1.40 5.94 21.68
C GLY A 123 -2.31 4.75 22.01
N GLY A 124 -1.93 3.52 21.64
CA GLY A 124 -2.75 2.32 21.79
C GLY A 124 -3.73 2.05 20.64
N GLN A 125 -3.83 2.95 19.66
CA GLN A 125 -4.56 2.76 18.41
C GLN A 125 -3.64 2.17 17.35
N ALA A 126 -4.21 1.45 16.38
CA ALA A 126 -3.49 0.98 15.20
C ALA A 126 -4.31 1.23 13.92
N PHE A 127 -3.61 1.43 12.81
CA PHE A 127 -4.17 1.53 11.48
C PHE A 127 -3.27 0.75 10.51
N GLU A 128 -3.89 -0.13 9.74
CA GLU A 128 -3.23 -1.10 8.87
C GLU A 128 -3.87 -1.04 7.48
N VAL A 129 -3.02 -1.10 6.47
CA VAL A 129 -3.41 -1.28 5.07
C VAL A 129 -2.68 -2.51 4.58
N GLU A 130 -3.42 -3.59 4.35
CA GLU A 130 -2.91 -4.84 3.80
C GLU A 130 -3.13 -4.84 2.29
N ILE A 131 -2.08 -5.07 1.51
CA ILE A 131 -2.15 -5.16 0.05
C ILE A 131 -1.76 -6.59 -0.36
N ALA A 132 -2.74 -7.31 -0.87
CA ALA A 132 -2.55 -8.67 -1.38
C ALA A 132 -1.74 -8.69 -2.70
N PRO A 133 -1.13 -9.82 -3.08
CA PRO A 133 -0.32 -9.94 -4.29
C PRO A 133 -1.02 -9.55 -5.60
N ASN A 134 -2.35 -9.68 -5.63
CA ASN A 134 -3.22 -9.33 -6.75
C ASN A 134 -3.66 -7.85 -6.75
N GLY A 135 -3.22 -7.06 -5.76
CA GLY A 135 -3.55 -5.65 -5.60
C GLY A 135 -4.84 -5.36 -4.85
N ASP A 136 -5.56 -6.38 -4.37
CA ASP A 136 -6.70 -6.17 -3.46
C ASP A 136 -6.18 -5.56 -2.15
N VAL A 137 -6.95 -4.62 -1.59
CA VAL A 137 -6.52 -3.89 -0.39
C VAL A 137 -7.52 -4.08 0.73
N GLY A 138 -7.04 -4.52 1.89
CA GLY A 138 -7.76 -4.49 3.16
C GLY A 138 -7.31 -3.29 4.00
N VAL A 139 -8.24 -2.69 4.73
CA VAL A 139 -7.94 -1.64 5.71
C VAL A 139 -8.56 -2.02 7.04
N LEU A 140 -7.79 -1.88 8.11
CA LEU A 140 -8.25 -2.05 9.48
C LEU A 140 -7.73 -0.91 10.34
N GLY A 141 -8.60 -0.26 11.11
CA GLY A 141 -8.21 0.70 12.13
C GLY A 141 -8.94 0.40 13.41
N VAL A 142 -8.20 0.38 14.52
CA VAL A 142 -8.69 0.00 15.84
C VAL A 142 -8.46 1.10 16.88
N ASP A 143 -9.38 1.20 17.83
CA ASP A 143 -9.24 2.10 18.98
C ASP A 143 -8.29 1.52 20.05
N THR A 144 -8.13 2.24 21.17
CA THR A 144 -7.26 1.84 22.28
C THR A 144 -7.73 0.57 23.02
N ALA A 145 -8.97 0.16 22.83
CA ALA A 145 -9.52 -1.08 23.36
C ALA A 145 -9.43 -2.23 22.34
N GLY A 146 -8.90 -1.97 21.14
CA GLY A 146 -8.81 -2.94 20.05
C GLY A 146 -10.11 -3.13 19.27
N ASN A 147 -11.11 -2.26 19.45
CA ASN A 147 -12.35 -2.36 18.67
C ASN A 147 -12.13 -1.78 17.28
N PRO A 148 -12.65 -2.42 16.21
CA PRO A 148 -12.59 -1.87 14.88
C PRO A 148 -13.42 -0.59 14.78
N ILE A 149 -12.78 0.49 14.34
CA ILE A 149 -13.39 1.79 14.02
C ILE A 149 -13.55 1.95 12.52
N ILE A 150 -12.63 1.38 11.74
CA ILE A 150 -12.73 1.27 10.30
C ILE A 150 -12.29 -0.13 9.87
N GLU A 151 -13.06 -0.74 8.97
CA GLU A 151 -12.75 -2.03 8.37
C GLU A 151 -13.35 -2.06 6.97
N GLY A 152 -12.60 -2.57 5.99
CA GLY A 152 -13.15 -2.79 4.65
C GLY A 152 -12.11 -3.19 3.61
N GLU A 153 -12.62 -3.54 2.42
CA GLU A 153 -11.82 -3.99 1.28
C GLU A 153 -11.99 -3.05 0.08
N TYR A 154 -10.94 -2.92 -0.74
CA TYR A 154 -10.93 -2.17 -1.98
C TYR A 154 -10.55 -3.05 -3.19
N PRO A 155 -11.24 -2.91 -4.34
CA PRO A 155 -12.22 -1.86 -4.69
C PRO A 155 -13.56 -1.95 -3.95
N ALA A 156 -13.90 -0.89 -3.22
CA ALA A 156 -15.18 -0.78 -2.50
C ALA A 156 -16.28 -0.26 -3.44
N PRO A 157 -17.56 -0.62 -3.23
CA PRO A 157 -18.69 -0.07 -4.00
C PRO A 157 -18.74 1.46 -4.00
N ASP A 158 -18.32 2.10 -2.91
CA ASP A 158 -18.12 3.55 -2.78
C ASP A 158 -16.67 3.87 -2.39
N GLY A 159 -15.74 3.64 -3.32
CA GLY A 159 -14.31 3.81 -3.10
C GLY A 159 -13.87 5.21 -2.65
N THR A 160 -14.66 6.25 -2.91
CA THR A 160 -14.30 7.62 -2.50
C THR A 160 -14.58 7.86 -1.03
N VAL A 161 -15.74 7.42 -0.53
CA VAL A 161 -16.10 7.57 0.87
C VAL A 161 -15.14 6.77 1.74
N PHE A 162 -14.81 5.55 1.32
CA PHE A 162 -13.89 4.67 2.04
C PHE A 162 -12.50 5.28 2.25
N VAL A 163 -11.84 5.77 1.19
CA VAL A 163 -10.51 6.39 1.29
C VAL A 163 -10.54 7.65 2.16
N ASN A 164 -11.61 8.44 2.11
CA ASN A 164 -11.74 9.62 2.94
C ASN A 164 -11.89 9.28 4.42
N ASP A 165 -12.64 8.25 4.78
CA ASP A 165 -12.81 7.83 6.17
C ASP A 165 -11.52 7.22 6.73
N ALA A 166 -10.81 6.43 5.92
CA ALA A 166 -9.48 5.93 6.24
C ALA A 166 -8.48 7.08 6.50
N ARG A 167 -8.44 8.08 5.62
CA ARG A 167 -7.61 9.28 5.80
C ARG A 167 -7.95 10.04 7.09
N LYS A 168 -9.24 10.24 7.39
CA LYS A 168 -9.68 10.93 8.61
C LYS A 168 -9.25 10.17 9.85
N PHE A 169 -9.44 8.85 9.87
CA PHE A 169 -9.03 8.01 11.00
C PHE A 169 -7.52 8.13 11.24
N LEU A 170 -6.71 7.91 10.19
CA LEU A 170 -5.26 8.02 10.27
C LEU A 170 -4.81 9.40 10.77
N SER A 171 -5.40 10.48 10.26
CA SER A 171 -5.10 11.84 10.71
C SER A 171 -5.46 12.05 12.20
N SER A 172 -6.58 11.47 12.64
CA SER A 172 -7.04 11.62 14.03
C SER A 172 -6.14 10.93 15.05
N MET A 173 -5.46 9.83 14.68
CA MET A 173 -4.51 9.12 15.54
C MET A 173 -3.31 9.98 15.96
N PHE A 174 -2.97 10.99 15.15
CA PHE A 174 -1.79 11.82 15.36
C PHE A 174 -2.12 13.26 15.78
N ALA A 175 -3.34 13.73 15.50
CA ALA A 175 -3.81 15.04 15.94
C ALA A 175 -3.84 15.21 17.47
N SER A 176 -3.88 14.12 18.24
CA SER A 176 -3.87 14.14 19.71
C SER A 176 -2.47 14.27 20.31
N LEU A 177 -1.41 13.99 19.55
CA LEU A 177 -0.02 14.03 20.03
C LEU A 177 0.54 15.45 20.14
N ASP A 178 -0.08 16.42 19.47
CA ASP A 178 0.31 17.84 19.51
C ASP A 178 -0.23 18.63 20.71
N ARG A 179 -0.91 17.98 21.67
CA ARG A 179 -1.36 18.65 22.90
C ARG A 179 -0.36 18.44 24.04
N PRO A 180 0.32 19.50 24.52
CA PRO A 180 1.10 19.41 25.74
C PRO A 180 0.21 18.93 26.88
N ALA A 181 0.67 17.94 27.65
CA ALA A 181 -0.07 17.31 28.75
C ALA A 181 -0.32 18.23 29.98
N TRP A 182 -0.26 19.55 29.80
CA TRP A 182 -0.50 20.54 30.84
C TRP A 182 -1.46 21.63 30.34
N GLN A 183 -2.76 21.34 30.42
CA GLN A 183 -3.84 22.33 30.48
C GLN A 183 -4.82 21.94 31.58
#